data_AF-A0A5B0KQF2-F1
#
_entry.id   AF-A0A5B0KQF2-F1
#
_cell.length_a   1.000
_cell.length_b   1.000
_cell.length_c   1.000
_cell.angle_alpha   90.00
_cell.angle_beta   90.00
_cell.angle_gamma   90.00
#
_symmetry.space_group_name_H-M   'P 1'
#
loop_
_entity.id
_entity.type
_entity.pdbx_description
1 polymer ?
#
loop_
_entity_poly.entity_id
_entity_poly.type
_entity_poly.pdbx_seq_one_letter_code
_entity_poly.pdbx_strand_id
1 'polypeptide(L)'
;MTAPPLPDAQTRIRLAMAASGAAVLDRPVLWDQGSPGVRRIFDLVGVGASRSVYLDVPVTAVVALGHSRLIKPGATWRRIVDEHLTDDTWTDRVFDYIESEIRKQRFPAKGADGVLMLDACGGAVACSNGNHRLAAAIAWLAARHGDDAVLRKVVTNVVSLDNAIAGPLLAAHARGARVALACHPTDGALLCRVRTTWRVSITVFRRDAGPEGRWVADRSQTAGKLPEESWETVPATVLDAWHDAHWLSTQLASPTLEPVEQEGP
;
A
#
# COMPACT_ATOMS: atom_id res chain seq x y z
N MET A 1 27.47 30.86 -26.11
CA MET A 1 27.28 29.42 -25.88
C MET A 1 26.01 29.25 -25.08
N THR A 2 24.96 28.69 -25.69
CA THR A 2 23.73 28.34 -24.97
C THR A 2 23.99 27.08 -24.15
N ALA A 3 23.53 27.07 -22.89
CA ALA A 3 23.57 25.86 -22.06
C ALA A 3 22.87 24.71 -22.79
N PRO A 4 23.35 23.46 -22.64
CA PRO A 4 22.65 22.31 -23.20
C PRO A 4 21.21 22.25 -22.66
N PRO A 5 20.24 21.79 -23.47
CA PRO A 5 18.87 21.63 -23.00
C PRO A 5 18.85 20.67 -21.81
N LEU A 6 18.02 20.98 -20.82
CA LEU A 6 17.81 20.09 -19.67
C LEU A 6 17.23 18.75 -20.16
N PRO A 7 17.59 17.62 -19.53
CA PRO A 7 16.95 16.35 -19.82
C PRO A 7 15.45 16.41 -19.55
N ASP A 8 14.68 15.56 -20.24
CA ASP A 8 13.25 15.42 -19.99
C ASP A 8 12.96 14.99 -18.54
N ALA A 9 11.70 15.12 -18.13
CA ALA A 9 11.30 14.88 -16.74
C ALA A 9 11.61 13.45 -16.28
N GLN A 10 11.47 12.45 -17.14
CA GLN A 10 11.70 11.05 -16.79
C GLN A 10 13.17 10.75 -16.63
N THR A 11 14.00 11.28 -17.53
CA THR A 11 15.45 11.20 -17.44
C THR A 11 15.93 11.86 -16.15
N ARG A 12 15.38 13.01 -15.78
CA ARG A 12 15.67 13.66 -14.49
C ARG A 12 15.28 12.79 -13.30
N ILE A 13 14.12 12.15 -13.32
CA ILE A 13 13.68 11.22 -12.26
C ILE A 13 14.62 10.03 -12.16
N ARG A 14 14.97 9.39 -13.29
CA ARG A 14 15.91 8.27 -13.32
C ARG A 14 17.29 8.65 -12.80
N LEU A 15 17.80 9.81 -13.19
CA LEU A 15 19.10 10.30 -12.71
C LEU A 15 19.09 10.58 -11.21
N ALA A 16 18.04 11.23 -10.70
CA ALA A 16 17.89 11.48 -9.27
C ALA A 16 17.78 10.17 -8.48
N MET A 17 16.98 9.22 -8.99
CA MET A 17 16.84 7.90 -8.41
C MET A 17 18.17 7.14 -8.41
N ALA A 18 18.89 7.10 -9.53
CA ALA A 18 20.18 6.41 -9.65
C ALA A 18 21.24 6.97 -8.69
N ALA A 19 21.20 8.27 -8.39
CA ALA A 19 22.09 8.91 -7.42
C ALA A 19 21.64 8.72 -5.95
N SER A 20 20.43 8.21 -5.71
CA SER A 20 19.85 8.08 -4.38
C SER A 20 20.15 6.73 -3.71
N GLY A 21 20.52 6.79 -2.44
CA GLY A 21 20.64 5.64 -1.53
C GLY A 21 19.42 5.40 -0.64
N ALA A 22 18.26 6.00 -0.92
CA ALA A 22 17.05 5.80 -0.13
C ALA A 22 16.60 4.32 -0.20
N ALA A 23 16.47 3.66 0.95
CA ALA A 23 16.21 2.23 1.02
C ALA A 23 14.83 1.85 0.47
N VAL A 24 13.86 2.77 0.55
CA VAL A 24 12.52 2.57 0.00
C VAL A 24 12.56 2.22 -1.49
N LEU A 25 13.49 2.80 -2.26
CA LEU A 25 13.59 2.59 -3.72
C LEU A 25 13.89 1.13 -4.09
N ASP A 26 14.53 0.40 -3.19
CA ASP A 26 14.98 -0.97 -3.37
C ASP A 26 14.09 -1.98 -2.62
N ARG A 27 12.99 -1.51 -1.98
CA ARG A 27 11.99 -2.39 -1.39
C ARG A 27 11.15 -3.10 -2.48
N PRO A 28 10.78 -4.37 -2.26
CA PRO A 28 9.86 -5.06 -3.14
C PRO A 28 8.50 -4.36 -3.20
N VAL A 29 7.98 -4.18 -4.42
CA VAL A 29 6.64 -3.66 -4.70
C VAL A 29 5.73 -4.83 -5.06
N LEU A 30 4.62 -4.91 -4.35
CA LEU A 30 3.63 -5.96 -4.54
C LEU A 30 2.67 -5.60 -5.68
N TRP A 31 2.11 -6.63 -6.30
CA TRP A 31 1.00 -6.46 -7.21
C TRP A 31 -0.32 -6.69 -6.47
N ASP A 32 -1.16 -5.66 -6.44
CA ASP A 32 -2.40 -5.63 -5.66
C ASP A 32 -3.37 -6.78 -5.99
N GLN A 33 -3.43 -7.17 -7.27
CA GLN A 33 -4.31 -8.23 -7.78
C GLN A 33 -3.56 -9.57 -8.02
N GLY A 34 -2.29 -9.66 -7.61
CA GLY A 34 -1.47 -10.85 -7.77
C GLY A 34 -1.67 -11.88 -6.66
N SER A 35 -0.77 -12.87 -6.61
CA SER A 35 -0.55 -13.67 -5.40
C SER A 35 0.88 -13.43 -4.91
N PRO A 36 1.09 -12.82 -3.73
CA PRO A 36 0.05 -12.35 -2.82
C PRO A 36 -0.59 -11.01 -3.20
N GLY A 37 -1.92 -10.97 -3.17
CA GLY A 37 -2.73 -9.81 -3.53
C GLY A 37 -3.04 -8.96 -2.31
N VAL A 38 -2.51 -7.73 -2.28
CA VAL A 38 -2.68 -6.81 -1.14
C VAL A 38 -4.15 -6.46 -0.93
N ARG A 39 -4.92 -6.27 -2.00
CA ARG A 39 -6.37 -6.03 -1.92
C ARG A 39 -7.08 -7.15 -1.17
N ARG A 40 -6.78 -8.40 -1.51
CA ARG A 40 -7.39 -9.56 -0.84
C ARG A 40 -7.02 -9.59 0.64
N ILE A 41 -5.78 -9.27 0.99
CA ILE A 41 -5.36 -9.13 2.40
C ILE A 41 -6.19 -8.05 3.09
N PHE A 42 -6.35 -6.87 2.47
CA PHE A 42 -7.13 -5.76 3.02
C PHE A 42 -8.60 -6.13 3.20
N ASP A 43 -9.21 -6.81 2.23
CA ASP A 43 -10.61 -7.26 2.31
C ASP A 43 -10.81 -8.32 3.40
N LEU A 44 -9.80 -9.17 3.66
CA LEU A 44 -9.85 -10.19 4.72
C LEU A 44 -9.78 -9.61 6.13
N VAL A 45 -8.91 -8.63 6.36
CA VAL A 45 -8.63 -8.09 7.71
C VAL A 45 -9.34 -6.79 8.01
N GLY A 46 -9.81 -6.09 6.99
CA GLY A 46 -10.49 -4.81 7.09
C GLY A 46 -11.83 -4.91 7.80
N VAL A 47 -12.09 -3.96 8.70
CA VAL A 47 -13.36 -3.83 9.44
C VAL A 47 -13.98 -2.45 9.23
N GLY A 48 -15.30 -2.39 9.39
CA GLY A 48 -16.09 -1.18 9.18
C GLY A 48 -16.24 -0.77 7.71
N ALA A 49 -16.87 0.39 7.50
CA ALA A 49 -17.01 0.99 6.17
C ALA A 49 -15.72 1.71 5.76
N SER A 50 -15.40 1.65 4.46
CA SER A 50 -14.34 2.46 3.88
C SER A 50 -14.74 3.94 3.85
N ARG A 51 -13.79 4.84 4.12
CA ARG A 51 -13.98 6.29 3.99
C ARG A 51 -12.87 6.94 3.18
N SER A 52 -13.21 7.91 2.34
CA SER A 52 -12.24 8.67 1.54
C SER A 52 -11.83 9.95 2.25
N VAL A 53 -10.54 10.13 2.48
CA VAL A 53 -9.94 11.28 3.18
C VAL A 53 -8.67 11.75 2.46
N TYR A 54 -8.26 13.00 2.67
CA TYR A 54 -6.94 13.47 2.23
C TYR A 54 -5.90 13.15 3.29
N LEU A 55 -4.85 12.39 2.90
CA LEU A 55 -3.78 11.99 3.80
C LEU A 55 -2.40 12.37 3.25
N ASP A 56 -1.52 12.72 4.18
CA ASP A 56 -0.09 12.75 3.94
C ASP A 56 0.45 11.32 4.10
N VAL A 57 0.86 10.70 3.00
CA VAL A 57 1.23 9.27 2.96
C VAL A 57 2.75 9.14 2.88
N PRO A 58 3.41 8.55 3.90
CA PRO A 58 4.84 8.22 3.80
C PRO A 58 5.09 7.32 2.60
N VAL A 59 6.14 7.59 1.82
CA VAL A 59 6.45 6.74 0.64
C VAL A 59 6.76 5.30 1.05
N THR A 60 7.24 5.09 2.27
CA THR A 60 7.50 3.77 2.88
C THR A 60 6.23 2.99 3.23
N ALA A 61 5.08 3.65 3.34
CA ALA A 61 3.79 3.01 3.58
C ALA A 61 3.19 2.41 2.30
N VAL A 62 3.62 2.88 1.12
CA VAL A 62 3.15 2.36 -0.18
C VAL A 62 3.85 1.05 -0.49
N VAL A 63 3.09 -0.04 -0.46
CA VAL A 63 3.61 -1.41 -0.61
C VAL A 63 3.19 -2.07 -1.92
N ALA A 64 2.18 -1.55 -2.62
CA ALA A 64 1.61 -2.19 -3.79
C ALA A 64 1.17 -1.23 -4.88
N LEU A 65 1.19 -1.73 -6.12
CA LEU A 65 0.64 -1.10 -7.31
C LEU A 65 -0.52 -1.93 -7.87
N GLY A 66 -1.53 -1.28 -8.43
CA GLY A 66 -2.78 -1.90 -8.88
C GLY A 66 -2.67 -2.74 -10.16
N HIS A 67 -1.79 -2.35 -11.10
CA HIS A 67 -1.77 -2.92 -12.46
C HIS A 67 -0.57 -3.84 -12.73
N SER A 68 -0.84 -5.03 -13.26
CA SER A 68 0.13 -6.14 -13.40
C SER A 68 1.26 -5.89 -14.40
N ARG A 69 1.02 -5.13 -15.49
CA ARG A 69 2.01 -4.99 -16.57
C ARG A 69 3.30 -4.29 -16.16
N LEU A 70 3.31 -3.59 -15.03
CA LEU A 70 4.47 -2.87 -14.50
C LEU A 70 5.27 -3.70 -13.50
N ILE A 71 4.74 -4.83 -13.04
CA ILE A 71 5.23 -5.50 -11.83
C ILE A 71 5.53 -6.94 -12.17
N LYS A 72 6.81 -7.25 -12.32
CA LYS A 72 7.30 -8.62 -12.27
C LYS A 72 7.50 -9.03 -10.80
N PRO A 73 7.42 -10.32 -10.45
CA PRO A 73 7.76 -10.78 -9.11
C PRO A 73 9.13 -10.25 -8.65
N GLY A 74 9.18 -9.66 -7.46
CA GLY A 74 10.40 -9.08 -6.90
C GLY A 74 10.81 -7.74 -7.51
N ALA A 75 9.96 -7.07 -8.28
CA ALA A 75 10.24 -5.71 -8.74
C ALA A 75 10.38 -4.73 -7.58
N THR A 76 11.29 -3.77 -7.72
CA THR A 76 11.47 -2.64 -6.81
C THR A 76 10.99 -1.35 -7.47
N TRP A 77 10.80 -0.28 -6.71
CA TRP A 77 10.47 1.03 -7.30
C TRP A 77 11.49 1.46 -8.33
N ARG A 78 12.78 1.24 -8.03
CA ARG A 78 13.89 1.52 -8.93
C ARG A 78 13.72 0.83 -10.28
N ARG A 79 13.51 -0.48 -10.24
CA ARG A 79 13.31 -1.30 -11.43
C ARG A 79 12.06 -0.88 -12.20
N ILE A 80 10.98 -0.55 -11.52
CA ILE A 80 9.72 -0.13 -12.14
C ILE A 80 9.92 1.17 -12.93
N VAL A 81 10.58 2.16 -12.32
CA VAL A 81 10.83 3.44 -12.99
C VAL A 81 11.80 3.28 -14.15
N ASP A 82 12.87 2.50 -13.99
CA ASP A 82 13.83 2.27 -15.07
C ASP A 82 13.17 1.57 -16.26
N GLU A 83 12.41 0.49 -16.03
CA GLU A 83 11.82 -0.34 -17.09
C GLU A 83 10.52 0.23 -17.70
N HIS A 84 9.74 1.02 -16.95
CA HIS A 84 8.34 1.30 -17.34
C HIS A 84 7.94 2.77 -17.40
N LEU A 85 8.79 3.72 -17.01
CA LEU A 85 8.48 5.14 -17.14
C LEU A 85 8.83 5.64 -18.56
N THR A 86 7.94 5.50 -19.55
CA THR A 86 8.28 5.73 -20.97
C THR A 86 7.47 6.81 -21.70
N ASP A 87 6.64 7.57 -21.00
CA ASP A 87 5.73 8.59 -21.58
C ASP A 87 6.44 9.92 -21.91
N ASP A 88 6.66 10.21 -23.19
CA ASP A 88 7.38 11.40 -23.64
C ASP A 88 6.63 12.74 -23.45
N THR A 89 5.39 12.71 -22.93
CA THR A 89 4.57 13.92 -22.77
C THR A 89 4.79 14.67 -21.46
N TRP A 90 5.71 14.18 -20.62
CA TRP A 90 5.96 14.73 -19.29
C TRP A 90 6.79 16.01 -19.37
N THR A 91 6.24 17.09 -18.84
CA THR A 91 6.92 18.39 -18.72
C THR A 91 7.34 18.65 -17.28
N ASP A 92 8.11 19.71 -17.03
CA ASP A 92 8.54 20.09 -15.68
C ASP A 92 7.41 20.28 -14.67
N ARG A 93 6.17 20.53 -15.13
CA ARG A 93 4.97 20.60 -14.29
C ARG A 93 4.72 19.32 -13.49
N VAL A 94 5.26 18.17 -13.91
CA VAL A 94 5.14 16.93 -13.13
C VAL A 94 5.84 17.06 -11.77
N PHE A 95 6.93 17.81 -11.68
CA PHE A 95 7.63 18.04 -10.41
C PHE A 95 6.80 18.92 -9.49
N ASP A 96 6.19 19.98 -10.02
CA ASP A 96 5.26 20.82 -9.26
C ASP A 96 4.10 19.99 -8.71
N TYR A 97 3.52 19.12 -9.55
CA TYR A 97 2.48 18.19 -9.11
C TYR A 97 2.95 17.27 -7.98
N ILE A 98 4.08 16.58 -8.16
CA ILE A 98 4.64 15.62 -7.21
C ILE A 98 4.99 16.29 -5.88
N GLU A 99 5.56 17.49 -5.93
CA GLU A 99 6.01 18.21 -4.75
C GLU A 99 4.88 18.98 -4.06
N SER A 100 3.73 19.22 -4.72
CA SER A 100 2.56 19.92 -4.15
C SER A 100 1.66 19.04 -3.27
N GLU A 101 0.55 19.62 -2.76
CA GLU A 101 -0.56 18.85 -2.18
C GLU A 101 -1.39 18.21 -3.31
N ILE A 102 -1.31 16.89 -3.50
CA ILE A 102 -1.87 16.21 -4.69
C ILE A 102 -3.39 16.40 -4.80
N ARG A 103 -4.14 16.24 -3.70
CA ARG A 103 -5.61 16.40 -3.63
C ARG A 103 -6.32 15.79 -4.84
N LYS A 104 -7.24 16.55 -5.47
CA LYS A 104 -7.94 16.22 -6.72
C LYS A 104 -7.23 16.77 -7.97
N GLN A 105 -5.97 17.19 -7.86
CA GLN A 105 -5.24 17.73 -9.01
C GLN A 105 -5.08 16.67 -10.10
N ARG A 106 -5.22 17.10 -11.36
CA ARG A 106 -4.95 16.25 -12.52
C ARG A 106 -3.45 16.16 -12.75
N PHE A 107 -2.99 14.99 -13.14
CA PHE A 107 -1.58 14.80 -13.48
C PHE A 107 -1.27 15.51 -14.81
N PRO A 108 -0.19 16.31 -14.90
CA PRO A 108 0.07 17.16 -16.06
C PRO A 108 0.77 16.41 -17.21
N ALA A 109 0.18 15.31 -17.66
CA ALA A 109 0.62 14.54 -18.83
C ALA A 109 -0.57 14.17 -19.71
N LYS A 110 -0.32 13.93 -21.01
CA LYS A 110 -1.38 13.64 -21.97
C LYS A 110 -1.96 12.24 -21.70
N GLY A 111 -3.28 12.13 -21.65
CA GLY A 111 -3.96 10.84 -21.40
C GLY A 111 -3.90 10.37 -19.95
N ALA A 112 -3.39 11.19 -19.03
CA ALA A 112 -3.47 10.91 -17.61
C ALA A 112 -4.87 11.28 -17.08
N ASP A 113 -5.75 10.28 -17.03
CA ASP A 113 -7.12 10.46 -16.56
C ASP A 113 -7.26 10.22 -15.05
N GLY A 114 -8.16 10.98 -14.44
CA GLY A 114 -8.57 10.84 -13.05
C GLY A 114 -7.57 11.33 -11.99
N VAL A 115 -8.05 11.40 -10.75
CA VAL A 115 -7.29 11.79 -9.56
C VAL A 115 -6.45 10.61 -9.06
N LEU A 116 -5.26 10.85 -8.49
CA LEU A 116 -4.48 9.79 -7.83
C LEU A 116 -5.23 9.30 -6.58
N MET A 117 -5.56 8.01 -6.56
CA MET A 117 -6.26 7.37 -5.47
C MET A 117 -5.44 6.22 -4.91
N LEU A 118 -5.44 6.13 -3.58
CA LEU A 118 -4.80 5.09 -2.80
C LEU A 118 -5.84 4.36 -1.93
N ASP A 119 -5.57 3.11 -1.59
CA ASP A 119 -6.31 2.35 -0.59
C ASP A 119 -5.38 2.06 0.60
N ALA A 120 -5.83 2.30 1.82
CA ALA A 120 -5.08 2.07 3.05
C ALA A 120 -5.83 1.12 3.99
N CYS A 121 -5.10 0.15 4.54
CA CYS A 121 -5.59 -0.73 5.61
C CYS A 121 -4.50 -0.87 6.67
N GLY A 122 -4.75 -0.33 7.86
CA GLY A 122 -3.67 -0.08 8.81
C GLY A 122 -2.61 0.84 8.19
N GLY A 123 -1.33 0.63 8.51
CA GLY A 123 -0.26 1.45 7.92
C GLY A 123 0.18 1.07 6.50
N ALA A 124 -0.43 0.05 5.89
CA ALA A 124 -0.09 -0.39 4.53
C ALA A 124 -0.98 0.30 3.48
N VAL A 125 -0.37 0.74 2.38
CA VAL A 125 -1.04 1.49 1.30
C VAL A 125 -0.82 0.83 -0.05
N ALA A 126 -1.89 0.69 -0.83
CA ALA A 126 -1.89 0.21 -2.20
C ALA A 126 -2.36 1.30 -3.16
N CYS A 127 -1.80 1.32 -4.37
CA CYS A 127 -2.22 2.22 -5.42
C CYS A 127 -3.48 1.72 -6.11
N SER A 128 -4.57 2.48 -6.05
CA SER A 128 -5.82 2.14 -6.76
C SER A 128 -5.74 2.52 -8.24
N ASN A 129 -5.10 3.65 -8.58
CA ASN A 129 -4.92 4.08 -9.97
C ASN A 129 -3.64 4.90 -10.18
N GLY A 130 -3.24 5.12 -11.44
CA GLY A 130 -2.11 6.00 -11.75
C GLY A 130 -0.74 5.45 -11.33
N ASN A 131 -0.51 4.14 -11.54
CA ASN A 131 0.71 3.46 -11.11
C ASN A 131 2.01 4.14 -11.61
N HIS A 132 2.06 4.62 -12.86
CA HIS A 132 3.25 5.30 -13.40
C HIS A 132 3.55 6.62 -12.67
N ARG A 133 2.53 7.46 -12.44
CA ARG A 133 2.69 8.73 -11.71
C ARG A 133 3.08 8.50 -10.26
N LEU A 134 2.53 7.46 -9.61
CA LEU A 134 2.90 7.13 -8.23
C LEU A 134 4.34 6.61 -8.14
N ALA A 135 4.75 5.70 -9.04
CA ALA A 135 6.12 5.20 -9.06
C ALA A 135 7.13 6.33 -9.29
N ALA A 136 6.83 7.24 -10.23
CA ALA A 136 7.63 8.44 -10.44
C ALA A 136 7.67 9.37 -9.23
N ALA A 137 6.53 9.60 -8.57
CA ALA A 137 6.45 10.44 -7.39
C ALA A 137 7.27 9.87 -6.23
N ILE A 138 7.16 8.57 -5.96
CA ILE A 138 7.96 7.87 -4.95
C ILE A 138 9.44 7.97 -5.29
N ALA A 139 9.83 7.69 -6.53
CA ALA A 139 11.22 7.75 -6.94
C ALA A 139 11.83 9.16 -6.78
N TRP A 140 11.10 10.18 -7.23
CA TRP A 140 11.53 11.56 -7.13
C TRP A 140 11.62 12.04 -5.68
N LEU A 141 10.56 11.83 -4.90
CA LEU A 141 10.52 12.30 -3.51
C LEU A 141 11.54 11.57 -2.63
N ALA A 142 11.66 10.25 -2.77
CA ALA A 142 12.66 9.48 -2.01
C ALA A 142 14.09 9.84 -2.43
N ALA A 143 14.33 10.16 -3.71
CA ALA A 143 15.63 10.65 -4.14
C ALA A 143 16.03 12.00 -3.51
N ARG A 144 15.05 12.86 -3.23
CA ARG A 144 15.28 14.19 -2.68
C ARG A 144 15.25 14.25 -1.15
N HIS A 145 14.42 13.43 -0.52
CA HIS A 145 14.08 13.53 0.89
C HIS A 145 14.35 12.25 1.68
N GLY A 146 14.87 11.21 1.02
CA GLY A 146 15.14 9.93 1.67
C GLY A 146 13.85 9.15 1.98
N ASP A 147 13.95 8.22 2.93
CA ASP A 147 12.84 7.34 3.30
C ASP A 147 11.73 8.07 4.06
N ASP A 148 12.01 9.27 4.59
CA ASP A 148 11.05 10.13 5.28
C ASP A 148 10.17 10.95 4.30
N ALA A 149 10.33 10.74 2.99
CA ALA A 149 9.52 11.40 1.97
C ALA A 149 8.01 11.14 2.15
N VAL A 150 7.21 12.15 1.83
CA VAL A 150 5.75 12.11 2.00
C VAL A 150 5.04 12.58 0.74
N LEU A 151 4.06 11.81 0.30
CA LEU A 151 3.06 12.24 -0.69
C LEU A 151 1.99 13.05 0.03
N ARG A 152 1.85 14.33 -0.31
CA ARG A 152 1.00 15.24 0.47
C ARG A 152 -0.45 15.22 0.00
N LYS A 153 -1.38 15.13 0.95
CA LYS A 153 -2.84 15.25 0.75
C LYS A 153 -3.39 14.41 -0.40
N VAL A 154 -3.02 13.13 -0.49
CA VAL A 154 -3.53 12.21 -1.52
C VAL A 154 -4.91 11.70 -1.12
N VAL A 155 -5.81 11.59 -2.10
CA VAL A 155 -7.10 10.92 -1.89
C VAL A 155 -6.86 9.46 -1.52
N THR A 156 -7.24 9.09 -0.31
CA THR A 156 -7.00 7.76 0.23
C THR A 156 -8.29 7.18 0.80
N ASN A 157 -8.68 6.00 0.32
CA ASN A 157 -9.76 5.21 0.89
C ASN A 157 -9.20 4.39 2.06
N VAL A 158 -9.72 4.61 3.26
CA VAL A 158 -9.21 3.98 4.47
C VAL A 158 -10.22 2.98 4.99
N VAL A 159 -9.77 1.75 5.19
CA VAL A 159 -10.47 0.73 6.00
C VAL A 159 -9.67 0.48 7.28
N SER A 160 -10.39 0.24 8.38
CA SER A 160 -9.73 0.01 9.68
C SER A 160 -9.16 -1.40 9.74
N LEU A 161 -7.98 -1.55 10.35
CA LEU A 161 -7.39 -2.84 10.67
C LEU A 161 -7.68 -3.17 12.14
N ASP A 162 -8.27 -4.34 12.39
CA ASP A 162 -8.56 -4.77 13.75
C ASP A 162 -7.28 -5.23 14.47
N ASN A 163 -7.01 -4.65 15.65
CA ASN A 163 -5.87 -5.00 16.49
C ASN A 163 -5.92 -6.46 16.99
N ALA A 164 -7.10 -7.06 17.09
CA ALA A 164 -7.25 -8.48 17.41
C ALA A 164 -6.59 -9.39 16.35
N ILE A 165 -6.50 -8.91 15.11
CA ILE A 165 -5.80 -9.58 14.00
C ILE A 165 -4.35 -9.10 13.89
N ALA A 166 -4.15 -7.78 13.85
CA ALA A 166 -2.82 -7.21 13.63
C ALA A 166 -1.81 -7.62 14.72
N GLY A 167 -2.20 -7.55 15.99
CA GLY A 167 -1.31 -7.83 17.12
C GLY A 167 -0.66 -9.22 17.05
N PRO A 168 -1.45 -10.31 16.95
CA PRO A 168 -0.90 -11.65 16.80
C PRO A 168 -0.03 -11.85 15.55
N LEU A 169 -0.41 -11.26 14.41
CA LEU A 169 0.36 -11.34 13.17
C LEU A 169 1.72 -10.65 13.30
N LEU A 170 1.73 -9.42 13.82
CA LEU A 170 2.95 -8.65 14.06
C LEU A 170 3.86 -9.34 15.08
N ALA A 171 3.29 -9.89 16.16
CA ALA A 171 4.06 -10.64 17.14
C ALA A 171 4.67 -11.91 16.54
N ALA A 172 3.97 -12.60 15.63
CA ALA A 172 4.50 -13.76 14.91
C ALA A 172 5.63 -13.36 13.95
N HIS A 173 5.44 -12.29 13.17
CA HIS A 173 6.44 -11.71 12.28
C HIS A 173 7.73 -11.33 13.01
N ALA A 174 7.61 -10.67 14.17
CA ALA A 174 8.75 -10.29 15.01
C ALA A 174 9.59 -11.49 15.51
N ARG A 175 9.00 -12.71 15.53
CA ARG A 175 9.72 -13.97 15.85
C ARG A 175 10.23 -14.70 14.61
N GLY A 176 10.20 -14.07 13.43
CA GLY A 176 10.61 -14.66 12.16
C GLY A 176 9.62 -15.70 11.59
N ALA A 177 8.37 -15.73 12.07
CA ALA A 177 7.37 -16.65 11.55
C ALA A 177 6.76 -16.11 10.24
N ARG A 178 6.40 -17.03 9.34
CA ARG A 178 5.59 -16.70 8.16
C ARG A 178 4.12 -16.73 8.54
N VAL A 179 3.36 -15.76 8.07
CA VAL A 179 1.92 -15.68 8.34
C VAL A 179 1.13 -15.71 7.04
N ALA A 180 -0.02 -16.37 7.07
CA ALA A 180 -0.94 -16.46 5.94
C ALA A 180 -2.38 -16.34 6.42
N LEU A 181 -3.25 -15.83 5.57
CA LEU A 181 -4.65 -15.59 5.83
C LEU A 181 -5.53 -16.37 4.86
N ALA A 182 -6.68 -16.84 5.32
CA ALA A 182 -7.70 -17.41 4.46
C ALA A 182 -9.08 -17.05 4.99
N CYS A 183 -10.09 -17.10 4.13
CA CYS A 183 -11.49 -17.03 4.57
C CYS A 183 -12.07 -18.44 4.55
N HIS A 184 -12.75 -18.83 5.63
CA HIS A 184 -13.46 -20.09 5.67
C HIS A 184 -14.71 -19.99 4.77
N PRO A 185 -14.89 -20.92 3.80
CA PRO A 185 -15.87 -20.76 2.72
C PRO A 185 -17.33 -20.85 3.19
N THR A 186 -17.59 -21.49 4.33
CA THR A 186 -18.97 -21.74 4.79
C THR A 186 -19.53 -20.60 5.63
N ASP A 187 -18.72 -20.02 6.50
CA ASP A 187 -19.18 -19.07 7.52
C ASP A 187 -18.39 -17.77 7.55
N GLY A 188 -17.48 -17.56 6.60
CA GLY A 188 -16.73 -16.33 6.45
C GLY A 188 -15.70 -16.07 7.55
N ALA A 189 -15.39 -17.07 8.39
CA ALA A 189 -14.40 -16.92 9.45
C ALA A 189 -13.01 -16.64 8.86
N LEU A 190 -12.28 -15.70 9.45
CA LEU A 190 -10.90 -15.42 9.08
C LEU A 190 -9.99 -16.45 9.74
N LEU A 191 -9.17 -17.12 8.94
CA LEU A 191 -8.20 -18.10 9.39
C LEU A 191 -6.81 -17.49 9.29
N CYS A 192 -6.09 -17.48 10.40
CA CYS A 192 -4.71 -17.02 10.48
C CYS A 192 -3.79 -18.21 10.71
N ARG A 193 -2.90 -18.47 9.76
CA ARG A 193 -1.88 -19.51 9.87
C ARG A 193 -0.53 -18.88 10.15
N VAL A 194 0.10 -19.31 11.23
CA VAL A 194 1.47 -18.96 11.60
C VAL A 194 2.35 -20.20 11.43
N ARG A 195 3.39 -20.09 10.60
CA ARG A 195 4.35 -21.16 10.32
C ARG A 195 5.74 -20.73 10.79
N THR A 196 6.29 -21.51 11.70
CA THR A 196 7.70 -21.49 12.11
C THR A 196 8.42 -22.70 11.53
N THR A 197 9.72 -22.84 11.76
CA THR A 197 10.51 -24.01 11.36
C THR A 197 9.94 -25.32 11.92
N TRP A 198 9.39 -25.30 13.14
CA TRP A 198 9.04 -26.51 13.88
C TRP A 198 7.54 -26.70 14.14
N ARG A 199 6.74 -25.65 13.86
CA ARG A 199 5.33 -25.64 14.23
C ARG A 199 4.51 -24.82 13.26
N VAL A 200 3.33 -25.36 12.93
CA VAL A 200 2.23 -24.63 12.31
C VAL A 200 1.12 -24.49 13.35
N SER A 201 0.57 -23.30 13.49
CA SER A 201 -0.64 -23.04 14.28
C SER A 201 -1.64 -22.27 13.42
N ILE A 202 -2.91 -22.61 13.56
CA ILE A 202 -4.00 -21.88 12.93
C ILE A 202 -4.91 -21.32 14.02
N THR A 203 -5.21 -20.02 13.94
CA THR A 203 -6.18 -19.35 14.79
C THR A 203 -7.38 -18.98 13.93
N VAL A 204 -8.58 -19.27 14.44
CA VAL A 204 -9.85 -18.90 13.79
C VAL A 204 -10.34 -17.60 14.41
N PHE A 205 -10.81 -16.68 13.58
CA PHE A 205 -11.42 -15.43 14.00
C PHE A 205 -12.82 -15.32 13.38
N ARG A 206 -13.78 -14.88 14.17
CA ARG A 206 -15.15 -14.59 13.71
C ARG A 206 -15.48 -13.13 13.96
N ARG A 207 -16.32 -12.56 13.10
CA ARG A 207 -16.87 -11.24 13.37
C ARG A 207 -17.88 -11.33 14.52
N ASP A 208 -17.78 -10.41 15.46
CA ASP A 208 -18.85 -10.22 16.43
C ASP A 208 -20.11 -9.69 15.74
N ALA A 209 -21.26 -9.86 16.40
CA ALA A 209 -22.52 -9.29 15.93
C ALA A 209 -22.65 -7.78 16.22
N GLY A 210 -21.54 -7.13 16.61
CA GLY A 210 -21.52 -5.72 16.95
C GLY A 210 -21.60 -4.83 15.70
N PRO A 211 -21.96 -3.54 15.86
CA PRO A 211 -22.08 -2.60 14.75
C PRO A 211 -20.76 -2.36 14.00
N GLU A 212 -19.62 -2.64 14.65
CA GLU A 212 -18.29 -2.51 14.06
C GLU A 212 -17.80 -3.81 13.40
N GLY A 213 -18.44 -4.95 13.69
CA GLY A 213 -18.08 -6.28 13.16
C GLY A 213 -16.64 -6.67 13.45
N ARG A 214 -16.19 -6.50 14.70
CA ARG A 214 -14.80 -6.74 15.12
C ARG A 214 -14.47 -8.23 15.08
N TRP A 215 -13.20 -8.54 14.84
CA TRP A 215 -12.70 -9.91 14.85
C TRP A 215 -12.42 -10.38 16.28
N VAL A 216 -12.95 -11.56 16.62
CA VAL A 216 -12.72 -12.21 17.92
C VAL A 216 -12.14 -13.60 17.68
N ALA A 217 -11.08 -13.94 18.41
CA ALA A 217 -10.46 -15.26 18.33
C ALA A 217 -11.40 -16.34 18.87
N ASP A 218 -11.76 -17.30 18.01
CA ASP A 218 -12.55 -18.47 18.36
C ASP A 218 -11.62 -19.60 18.81
N ARG A 219 -11.60 -19.86 20.12
CA ARG A 219 -10.77 -20.89 20.74
C ARG A 219 -11.42 -22.28 20.73
N SER A 220 -12.67 -22.38 20.29
CA SER A 220 -13.47 -23.62 20.37
C SER A 220 -13.34 -24.52 19.13
N GLN A 221 -12.81 -23.98 18.02
CA GLN A 221 -12.69 -24.72 16.77
C GLN A 221 -11.25 -25.08 16.39
N THR A 222 -11.10 -26.29 15.84
CA THR A 222 -9.98 -26.63 14.97
C THR A 222 -10.26 -26.09 13.58
N ALA A 223 -9.35 -25.29 13.02
CA ALA A 223 -9.43 -24.94 11.61
C ALA A 223 -9.49 -26.22 10.77
N GLY A 224 -10.59 -26.43 10.05
CA GLY A 224 -10.70 -27.53 9.11
C GLY A 224 -9.53 -27.53 8.12
N LYS A 225 -9.29 -28.65 7.43
CA LYS A 225 -8.27 -28.70 6.38
C LYS A 225 -8.71 -27.85 5.19
N LEU A 226 -8.11 -26.67 5.03
CA LEU A 226 -8.18 -25.91 3.79
C LEU A 226 -7.03 -26.31 2.85
N PRO A 227 -7.25 -26.32 1.53
CA PRO A 227 -6.20 -26.60 0.57
C PRO A 227 -5.22 -25.40 0.50
N GLU A 228 -3.98 -25.64 0.05
CA GLU A 228 -2.89 -24.66 0.18
C GLU A 228 -3.17 -23.36 -0.61
N GLU A 229 -3.81 -23.47 -1.77
CA GLU A 229 -4.21 -22.37 -2.64
C GLU A 229 -5.24 -21.41 -2.02
N SER A 230 -5.92 -21.83 -0.94
CA SER A 230 -6.85 -20.96 -0.22
C SER A 230 -6.13 -19.91 0.63
N TRP A 231 -4.85 -20.12 0.92
CA TRP A 231 -4.06 -19.28 1.82
C TRP A 231 -3.32 -18.19 1.08
N GLU A 232 -3.51 -16.97 1.54
CA GLU A 232 -2.78 -15.79 1.10
C GLU A 232 -1.62 -15.52 2.05
N THR A 233 -0.38 -15.60 1.56
CA THR A 233 0.78 -15.25 2.40
C THR A 233 0.80 -13.75 2.61
N VAL A 234 0.89 -13.28 3.86
CA VAL A 234 1.04 -11.84 4.14
C VAL A 234 2.52 -11.48 3.97
N PRO A 235 2.87 -10.60 3.02
CA PRO A 235 4.26 -10.22 2.80
C PRO A 235 4.83 -9.45 3.99
N ALA A 236 6.13 -9.60 4.24
CA ALA A 236 6.85 -8.84 5.27
C ALA A 236 6.64 -7.33 5.10
N THR A 237 6.66 -6.82 3.86
CA THR A 237 6.44 -5.40 3.59
C THR A 237 5.08 -4.87 4.06
N VAL A 238 4.03 -5.70 4.03
CA VAL A 238 2.70 -5.35 4.58
C VAL A 238 2.75 -5.34 6.11
N LEU A 239 3.38 -6.33 6.71
CA LEU A 239 3.52 -6.44 8.17
C LEU A 239 4.36 -5.30 8.74
N ASP A 240 5.45 -4.94 8.08
CA ASP A 240 6.31 -3.81 8.46
C ASP A 240 5.52 -2.50 8.38
N ALA A 241 4.72 -2.31 7.31
CA ALA A 241 3.85 -1.14 7.18
C ALA A 241 2.74 -1.11 8.26
N TRP A 242 2.17 -2.26 8.63
CA TRP A 242 1.23 -2.34 9.76
C TRP A 242 1.89 -2.05 11.11
N HIS A 243 3.14 -2.45 11.29
CA HIS A 243 3.90 -2.11 12.49
C HIS A 243 4.09 -0.59 12.62
N ASP A 244 4.35 0.09 11.51
CA ASP A 244 4.51 1.54 11.44
C ASP A 244 3.20 2.29 11.11
N ALA A 245 2.07 1.85 11.67
CA ALA A 245 0.76 2.46 11.39
C ALA A 245 0.52 3.80 12.12
N HIS A 246 1.49 4.31 12.88
CA HIS A 246 1.33 5.51 13.70
C HIS A 246 0.98 6.75 12.87
N TRP A 247 1.57 6.89 11.67
CA TRP A 247 1.31 8.00 10.75
C TRP A 247 -0.18 8.11 10.38
N LEU A 248 -0.84 6.97 10.17
CA LEU A 248 -2.26 6.93 9.80
C LEU A 248 -3.11 7.30 11.02
N SER A 249 -2.89 6.62 12.16
CA SER A 249 -3.68 6.86 13.37
C SER A 249 -3.63 8.33 13.84
N THR A 250 -2.45 8.96 13.74
CA THR A 250 -2.25 10.37 14.10
C THR A 250 -3.10 11.29 13.22
N GLN A 251 -3.08 11.08 11.90
CA GLN A 251 -3.87 11.91 10.97
C GLN A 251 -5.36 11.66 11.09
N LEU A 252 -5.79 10.40 11.29
CA LEU A 252 -7.21 10.06 11.46
C LEU A 252 -7.81 10.61 12.75
N ALA A 253 -6.99 10.79 13.79
CA ALA A 253 -7.38 11.44 15.04
C ALA A 253 -7.31 12.97 14.98
N SER A 254 -6.74 13.54 13.91
CA SER A 254 -6.60 14.99 13.78
C SER A 254 -7.97 15.66 13.64
N PRO A 255 -8.23 16.76 14.38
CA PRO A 255 -9.45 17.54 14.20
C PRO A 255 -9.49 18.26 12.83
N THR A 256 -8.35 18.36 12.14
CA THR A 256 -8.24 18.96 10.81
C THR A 256 -8.27 17.92 9.69
N LEU A 257 -8.73 16.70 9.96
CA LEU A 257 -8.89 15.69 8.92
C LEU A 257 -9.91 16.17 7.88
N GLU A 258 -9.45 16.35 6.65
CA GLU A 258 -10.27 16.84 5.56
C GLU A 258 -10.94 15.66 4.84
N PRO A 259 -12.28 15.51 4.92
CA PRO A 259 -12.96 14.50 4.12
C PRO A 259 -12.88 14.85 2.65
N VAL A 260 -12.88 13.83 1.78
CA VAL A 260 -13.03 14.07 0.35
C VAL A 260 -14.51 14.33 0.08
N GLU A 261 -14.84 15.56 -0.29
CA GLU A 261 -16.21 15.89 -0.72
C GLU A 261 -16.57 15.01 -1.93
N GLN A 262 -17.65 14.24 -1.79
CA GLN A 262 -18.26 13.56 -2.92
C GLN A 262 -18.86 14.65 -3.81
N GLU A 263 -18.28 14.85 -4.99
CA GLU A 263 -18.95 15.60 -6.02
C GLU A 263 -20.22 14.82 -6.37
N GLY A 264 -21.37 15.47 -6.18
CA GLY A 264 -22.66 14.89 -6.56
C GLY A 264 -22.66 14.48 -8.04
N PRO A 265 -23.51 13.49 -8.40
CA PRO A 265 -23.58 12.96 -9.76
C PRO A 265 -23.84 14.03 -10.82
#